data_AF-A0A9P5T1M6-F1
#
_entry.id   AF-A0A9P5T1M6-F1
#
_cell.length_a   1.000
_cell.length_b   1.000
_cell.length_c   1.000
_cell.angle_alpha   90.00
_cell.angle_beta   90.00
_cell.angle_gamma   90.00
#
_symmetry.space_group_name_H-M   'P 1'
#
loop_
_entity.id
_entity.type
_entity.pdbx_description
1 polymer ?
#
loop_
_entity_poly.entity_id
_entity_poly.type
_entity_poly.pdbx_seq_one_letter_code
_entity_poly.pdbx_strand_id
1 'polypeptide(L)'
;MYQPQLPPECILIIIDFVHNNDDMKTMASLLCVNKTICAFTLTFLYKDCFSRLMRDSYRHLIHNAPQLVRTLLRQVHPQITIPDILKVAFLSPDKRTDLGSTAPPPPPVFKYGRFISTIHIVFEFISFMFESICDKSPLMDYAATNQLYEKYKDAGYIGNNTYNIGEDKVLREALMSDICHQLTWTLCQDHPESINSLTIPLKDIQRYIDHVHLFTSLSSVKFSIIATGCDRWDSYLSDPTRGIKETERDRFFKGMMEFVRQHTSIHKNVLQNVEVPYSSLLYRTGQYSIPDVYYAIQSLLPSFQNLRSITTGRIELLARPAGTCLSRLESITVLPCSGNLKAEEISELL
;
A
#
# COMPACT_ATOMS: atom_id res chain seq x y z
N MET A 1 -10.87 45.36 -14.16
CA MET A 1 -10.70 44.51 -15.34
C MET A 1 -10.87 43.07 -14.91
N TYR A 2 -11.93 42.39 -15.36
CA TYR A 2 -12.10 40.95 -15.15
C TYR A 2 -11.21 40.23 -16.15
N GLN A 3 -10.14 39.57 -15.68
CA GLN A 3 -9.47 38.57 -16.51
C GLN A 3 -10.42 37.37 -16.62
N PRO A 4 -10.79 36.92 -17.83
CA PRO A 4 -11.55 35.70 -17.99
C PRO A 4 -10.73 34.55 -17.39
N GLN A 5 -11.22 33.98 -16.29
CA GLN A 5 -10.62 32.80 -15.70
C GLN A 5 -11.09 31.58 -16.49
N LEU A 6 -10.13 30.77 -16.94
CA LEU A 6 -10.42 29.47 -17.52
C LEU A 6 -11.25 28.65 -16.51
N PRO A 7 -12.32 27.96 -16.94
CA PRO A 7 -13.05 27.08 -16.04
C PRO A 7 -12.12 26.07 -15.36
N PRO A 8 -12.32 25.75 -14.06
CA PRO A 8 -11.47 24.80 -13.33
C PRO A 8 -11.29 23.46 -14.02
N GLU A 9 -12.34 22.97 -14.70
CA GLU A 9 -12.35 21.71 -15.43
C GLU A 9 -11.35 21.73 -16.59
N CYS A 10 -11.25 22.86 -17.30
CA CYS A 10 -10.27 23.03 -18.38
C CYS A 10 -8.83 23.02 -17.82
N ILE A 11 -8.61 23.63 -16.65
CA ILE A 11 -7.31 23.62 -15.98
C ILE A 11 -6.94 22.19 -15.58
N LEU A 12 -7.88 21.43 -15.02
CA LEU A 12 -7.67 20.03 -14.65
C LEU A 12 -7.32 19.17 -15.86
N ILE A 13 -7.99 19.36 -17.01
CA ILE A 13 -7.68 18.64 -18.26
C ILE A 13 -6.26 18.97 -18.75
N ILE A 14 -5.84 20.24 -18.69
CA ILE A 14 -4.48 20.63 -19.09
C ILE A 14 -3.44 19.99 -18.16
N ILE A 15 -3.66 20.05 -16.85
CA ILE A 15 -2.73 19.46 -15.88
C ILE A 15 -2.68 17.93 -16.04
N ASP A 16 -3.82 17.27 -16.24
CA ASP A 16 -3.90 15.84 -16.50
C ASP A 16 -3.12 15.47 -17.77
N PHE A 17 -3.29 16.25 -18.85
CA PHE A 17 -2.51 16.05 -20.06
C PHE A 17 -1.00 16.19 -19.81
N VAL A 18 -0.55 17.24 -19.10
CA VAL A 18 0.87 17.43 -18.75
C VAL A 18 1.37 16.27 -17.88
N HIS A 19 0.57 15.83 -16.91
CA HIS A 19 0.90 14.72 -16.01
C HIS A 19 1.07 13.40 -16.76
N ASN A 20 0.15 13.08 -17.68
CA ASN A 20 0.17 11.84 -18.46
C ASN A 20 1.30 11.80 -19.50
N ASN A 21 1.91 12.95 -19.83
CA ASN A 21 3.10 13.04 -20.67
C ASN A 21 4.43 13.06 -19.87
N ASP A 22 4.37 12.85 -18.54
CA ASP A 22 5.54 12.90 -17.64
C ASP A 22 6.36 14.20 -17.74
N ASP A 23 5.74 15.33 -18.12
CA ASP A 23 6.42 16.62 -18.24
C ASP A 23 6.56 17.34 -16.89
N MET A 24 7.52 16.86 -16.11
CA MET A 24 7.81 17.35 -14.77
C MET A 24 8.28 18.81 -14.71
N LYS A 25 8.91 19.31 -15.78
CA LYS A 25 9.36 20.72 -15.84
C LYS A 25 8.16 21.66 -15.92
N THR A 26 7.17 21.29 -16.73
CA THR A 26 5.92 22.04 -16.82
C THR A 26 5.12 21.93 -15.53
N MET A 27 5.01 20.74 -14.92
CA MET A 27 4.37 20.58 -13.60
C MET A 27 5.01 21.48 -12.52
N ALA A 28 6.34 21.52 -12.47
CA ALA A 28 7.05 22.40 -11.53
C ALA A 28 6.76 23.88 -11.79
N SER A 29 6.66 24.27 -13.06
CA SER A 29 6.33 25.65 -13.45
C SER A 29 4.89 26.03 -13.05
N LEU A 30 3.93 25.09 -13.19
CA LEU A 30 2.52 25.28 -12.82
C LEU A 30 2.34 25.52 -11.32
N LEU A 31 3.18 24.95 -10.46
CA LEU A 31 3.18 25.22 -9.02
C LEU A 31 3.46 26.69 -8.68
N CYS A 32 4.13 27.42 -9.56
CA CYS A 32 4.55 28.80 -9.35
C CYS A 32 3.58 29.84 -9.95
N VAL A 33 2.55 29.43 -10.69
CA VAL A 33 1.68 30.38 -11.44
C VAL A 33 0.74 31.15 -10.52
N ASN A 34 -0.09 30.44 -9.76
CA ASN A 34 -0.96 31.02 -8.73
C ASN A 34 -1.44 29.93 -7.76
N LYS A 35 -2.07 30.32 -6.65
CA LYS A 35 -2.52 29.39 -5.59
C LYS A 35 -3.51 28.33 -6.10
N THR A 36 -4.40 28.68 -7.02
CA THR A 36 -5.42 27.78 -7.56
C THR A 36 -4.79 26.71 -8.47
N ILE A 37 -3.95 27.12 -9.42
CA ILE A 37 -3.22 26.19 -10.30
C ILE A 37 -2.25 25.34 -9.48
N CYS A 38 -1.58 25.93 -8.49
CA CYS A 38 -0.74 25.18 -7.55
C CYS A 38 -1.55 24.10 -6.82
N ALA A 39 -2.72 24.44 -6.26
CA ALA A 39 -3.58 23.48 -5.58
C ALA A 39 -4.03 22.33 -6.50
N PHE A 40 -4.42 22.63 -7.74
CA PHE A 40 -4.75 21.59 -8.72
C PHE A 40 -3.53 20.77 -9.13
N THR A 41 -2.38 21.39 -9.35
CA THR A 41 -1.16 20.66 -9.73
C THR A 41 -0.73 19.70 -8.62
N LEU A 42 -0.89 20.11 -7.36
CA LEU A 42 -0.58 19.28 -6.19
C LEU A 42 -1.46 18.03 -6.10
N THR A 43 -2.73 18.06 -6.53
CA THR A 43 -3.58 16.86 -6.50
C THR A 43 -2.97 15.76 -7.37
N PHE A 44 -2.51 16.10 -8.58
CA PHE A 44 -1.86 15.13 -9.47
C PHE A 44 -0.49 14.69 -8.96
N LEU A 45 0.29 15.61 -8.38
CA LEU A 45 1.62 15.26 -7.90
C LEU A 45 1.59 14.31 -6.70
N TYR A 46 0.63 14.49 -5.79
CA TYR A 46 0.54 13.73 -4.54
C TYR A 46 -0.47 12.59 -4.58
N LYS A 47 -1.31 12.49 -5.63
CA LYS A 47 -2.23 11.36 -5.86
C LYS A 47 -1.57 10.01 -5.64
N ASP A 48 -0.36 9.88 -6.21
CA ASP A 48 0.42 8.66 -6.26
C ASP A 48 1.93 8.93 -6.04
N CYS A 49 2.25 9.69 -4.99
CA CYS A 49 3.60 10.17 -4.74
C CYS A 49 4.64 9.06 -4.56
N PHE A 50 4.26 7.92 -3.98
CA PHE A 50 5.15 6.78 -3.76
C PHE A 50 5.51 6.08 -5.07
N SER A 51 4.52 5.73 -5.90
CA SER A 51 4.74 5.05 -7.17
C SER A 51 5.56 5.89 -8.14
N ARG A 52 5.37 7.22 -8.12
CA ARG A 52 6.14 8.13 -8.97
C ARG A 52 7.62 8.17 -8.58
N LEU A 53 7.93 8.28 -7.29
CA LEU A 53 9.31 8.22 -6.81
C LEU A 53 9.97 6.87 -7.11
N MET A 54 9.18 5.78 -7.13
CA MET A 54 9.67 4.45 -7.49
C MET A 54 10.06 4.31 -8.97
N ARG A 55 9.56 5.19 -9.85
CA ARG A 55 9.99 5.25 -11.26
C ARG A 55 11.28 6.04 -11.47
N ASP A 56 11.66 6.87 -10.49
CA ASP A 56 12.89 7.64 -10.55
C ASP A 56 14.11 6.74 -10.35
N SER A 57 15.30 7.29 -10.63
CA SER A 57 16.53 6.57 -10.36
C SER A 57 16.67 6.24 -8.86
N TYR A 58 17.23 5.07 -8.56
CA TYR A 58 17.44 4.60 -7.19
C TYR A 58 18.14 5.63 -6.28
N ARG A 59 19.07 6.43 -6.83
CA ARG A 59 19.74 7.51 -6.07
C ARG A 59 18.77 8.62 -5.67
N HIS A 60 17.87 9.03 -6.57
CA HIS A 60 16.86 10.04 -6.24
C HIS A 60 15.87 9.53 -5.22
N LEU A 61 15.47 8.25 -5.31
CA LEU A 61 14.61 7.60 -4.34
C LEU A 61 15.21 7.71 -2.93
N ILE A 62 16.43 7.19 -2.69
CA ILE A 62 17.07 7.21 -1.36
C ILE A 62 17.11 8.62 -0.73
N HIS A 63 17.38 9.66 -1.52
CA HIS A 63 17.52 11.02 -0.99
C HIS A 63 16.18 11.73 -0.76
N ASN A 64 15.21 11.56 -1.67
CA ASN A 64 13.98 12.34 -1.66
C ASN A 64 12.87 11.67 -0.85
N ALA A 65 12.85 10.35 -0.80
CA ALA A 65 11.76 9.61 -0.20
C ALA A 65 11.66 9.78 1.34
N PRO A 66 12.76 9.83 2.12
CA PRO A 66 12.67 10.17 3.55
C PRO A 66 12.14 11.58 3.78
N GLN A 67 12.42 12.52 2.86
CA GLN A 67 11.91 13.90 2.94
C GLN A 67 10.42 13.97 2.64
N LEU A 68 9.93 13.17 1.68
CA LEU A 68 8.50 13.00 1.44
C LEU A 68 7.82 12.49 2.71
N VAL A 69 8.28 11.35 3.26
CA VAL A 69 7.67 10.75 4.46
C VAL A 69 7.70 11.73 5.64
N ARG A 70 8.82 12.41 5.88
CA ARG A 70 8.94 13.45 6.91
C ARG A 70 7.96 14.59 6.70
N THR A 71 7.79 15.05 5.46
CA THR A 71 6.85 16.13 5.13
C THR A 71 5.41 15.71 5.39
N LEU A 72 5.05 14.49 5.00
CA LEU A 72 3.71 13.94 5.25
C LEU A 72 3.45 13.77 6.75
N LEU A 73 4.38 13.15 7.48
CA LEU A 73 4.24 12.92 8.93
C LEU A 73 4.14 14.23 9.72
N ARG A 74 4.84 15.29 9.32
CA ARG A 74 4.74 16.62 9.96
C ARG A 74 3.38 17.29 9.77
N GLN A 75 2.58 16.84 8.80
CA GLN A 75 1.28 17.42 8.48
C GLN A 75 0.10 16.62 9.00
N VAL A 76 0.36 15.43 9.53
CA VAL A 76 -0.65 14.58 10.18
C VAL A 76 -1.38 15.37 11.26
N HIS A 77 -2.70 15.21 11.32
CA HIS A 77 -3.56 15.92 12.24
C HIS A 77 -3.07 15.74 13.70
N PRO A 78 -3.04 16.80 14.53
CA PRO A 78 -2.50 16.71 15.90
C PRO A 78 -3.18 15.68 16.81
N GLN A 79 -4.41 15.25 16.47
CA GLN A 79 -5.13 14.22 17.22
C GLN A 79 -4.64 12.80 16.90
N ILE A 80 -3.93 12.62 15.79
CA ILE A 80 -3.36 11.33 15.40
C ILE A 80 -2.00 11.20 16.05
N THR A 81 -1.85 10.19 16.89
CA THR A 81 -0.58 9.92 17.56
C THR A 81 0.36 9.23 16.59
N ILE A 82 1.44 9.93 16.21
CA ILE A 82 2.52 9.34 15.42
C ILE A 82 3.27 8.32 16.30
N PRO A 83 3.41 7.05 15.89
CA PRO A 83 4.17 6.05 16.64
C PRO A 83 5.64 6.43 16.81
N ASP A 84 6.22 6.10 17.95
CA ASP A 84 7.60 6.50 18.28
C ASP A 84 8.63 5.94 17.30
N ILE A 85 8.42 4.72 16.79
CA ILE A 85 9.27 4.14 15.74
C ILE A 85 9.33 5.02 14.48
N LEU A 86 8.22 5.66 14.08
CA LEU A 86 8.21 6.59 12.95
C LEU A 86 8.87 7.93 13.30
N LYS A 87 8.67 8.41 14.53
CA LYS A 87 9.36 9.62 15.00
C LYS A 87 10.87 9.40 14.94
N VAL A 88 11.35 8.25 15.42
CA VAL A 88 12.78 7.93 15.43
C VAL A 88 13.31 7.77 14.01
N ALA A 89 12.58 7.06 13.14
CA ALA A 89 13.00 6.79 11.76
C ALA A 89 13.04 8.06 10.89
N PHE A 90 12.06 8.96 11.00
CA PHE A 90 11.87 10.07 10.05
C PHE A 90 11.91 11.47 10.66
N LEU A 91 11.58 11.65 11.93
CA LEU A 91 11.44 12.97 12.56
C LEU A 91 12.59 13.33 13.50
N SER A 92 13.45 12.38 13.86
CA SER A 92 14.68 12.65 14.59
C SER A 92 15.51 13.72 13.87
N PRO A 93 16.05 14.71 14.58
CA PRO A 93 16.94 15.70 14.00
C PRO A 93 18.16 14.98 13.41
N ASP A 94 18.27 15.00 12.08
CA ASP A 94 19.41 14.45 11.37
C ASP A 94 20.62 15.33 11.70
N LYS A 95 21.59 14.82 12.47
CA LYS A 95 22.87 15.50 12.78
C LYS A 95 23.62 15.98 11.53
N ARG A 96 23.26 15.49 10.34
CA ARG A 96 23.88 15.82 9.05
C ARG A 96 23.20 16.96 8.26
N THR A 97 21.97 17.35 8.60
CA THR A 97 21.24 18.42 7.87
C THR A 97 21.10 19.73 8.63
N ASP A 98 21.61 19.82 9.86
CA ASP A 98 21.59 21.05 10.67
C ASP A 98 22.71 22.04 10.28
N LEU A 99 22.92 22.25 8.97
CA LEU A 99 23.64 23.40 8.47
C LEU A 99 22.64 24.53 8.18
N GLY A 100 22.15 25.19 9.24
CA GLY A 100 21.79 26.61 9.13
C GLY A 100 20.41 27.09 9.54
N SER A 101 19.50 26.29 10.11
CA SER A 101 18.28 26.88 10.71
C SER A 101 17.71 26.05 11.85
N THR A 102 17.78 26.61 13.06
CA THR A 102 17.10 26.12 14.27
C THR A 102 15.63 26.54 14.32
N ALA A 103 15.17 27.34 13.36
CA ALA A 103 13.76 27.72 13.28
C ALA A 103 12.94 26.55 12.73
N PRO A 104 11.82 26.18 13.37
CA PRO A 104 10.90 25.21 12.79
C PRO A 104 10.46 25.74 11.42
N PRO A 105 10.44 24.88 10.37
CA PRO A 105 10.01 25.31 9.05
C PRO A 105 8.60 25.91 9.14
N PRO A 106 8.31 26.97 8.38
CA PRO A 106 6.98 27.59 8.39
C PRO A 106 5.91 26.53 8.06
N PRO A 107 4.70 26.65 8.66
CA PRO A 107 3.64 25.70 8.40
C PRO A 107 3.35 25.67 6.89
N PRO A 108 3.21 24.48 6.31
CA PRO A 108 3.03 24.33 4.88
C PRO A 108 1.71 24.98 4.46
N VAL A 109 1.76 25.74 3.35
CA VAL A 109 0.59 26.45 2.80
C VAL A 109 -0.52 25.48 2.38
N PHE A 110 -0.15 24.23 2.06
CA PHE A 110 -1.06 23.17 1.66
C PHE A 110 -0.88 21.95 2.55
N LYS A 111 -2.00 21.32 2.93
CA LYS A 111 -2.01 19.97 3.52
C LYS A 111 -1.90 18.97 2.38
N TYR A 112 -0.75 18.32 2.24
CA TYR A 112 -0.49 17.35 1.15
C TYR A 112 -1.14 16.00 1.42
N GLY A 113 -1.36 15.64 2.69
CA GLY A 113 -1.99 14.36 3.10
C GLY A 113 -3.32 14.11 2.40
N ARG A 114 -4.17 15.14 2.26
CA ARG A 114 -5.48 15.06 1.59
C ARG A 114 -5.43 14.67 0.10
N PHE A 115 -4.25 14.78 -0.51
CA PHE A 115 -4.05 14.46 -1.92
C PHE A 115 -3.55 13.03 -2.10
N ILE A 116 -3.15 12.35 -1.03
CA ILE A 116 -2.75 10.94 -1.11
C ILE A 116 -4.01 10.12 -1.36
N SER A 117 -4.02 9.40 -2.48
CA SER A 117 -5.09 8.46 -2.80
C SER A 117 -4.61 7.02 -2.87
N THR A 118 -3.30 6.82 -2.95
CA THR A 118 -2.67 5.54 -3.22
C THR A 118 -1.61 5.26 -2.18
N ILE A 119 -1.88 4.31 -1.29
CA ILE A 119 -0.97 3.89 -0.21
C ILE A 119 -0.43 2.46 -0.45
N HIS A 120 -0.86 1.80 -1.53
CA HIS A 120 -0.52 0.39 -1.75
C HIS A 120 0.99 0.11 -1.92
N ILE A 121 1.78 1.09 -2.40
CA ILE A 121 3.24 0.96 -2.66
C ILE A 121 4.10 1.34 -1.43
N VAL A 122 3.52 1.75 -0.31
CA VAL A 122 4.34 2.19 0.85
C VAL A 122 5.29 1.08 1.31
N PHE A 123 4.87 -0.19 1.26
CA PHE A 123 5.73 -1.30 1.63
C PHE A 123 6.94 -1.45 0.69
N GLU A 124 6.70 -1.55 -0.62
CA GLU A 124 7.75 -1.65 -1.62
C GLU A 124 8.69 -0.44 -1.51
N PHE A 125 8.12 0.76 -1.40
CA PHE A 125 8.85 2.02 -1.26
C PHE A 125 9.78 2.06 -0.04
N ILE A 126 9.29 1.67 1.15
CA ILE A 126 10.14 1.59 2.34
C ILE A 126 11.20 0.50 2.18
N SER A 127 10.84 -0.65 1.61
CA SER A 127 11.77 -1.76 1.40
C SER A 127 12.99 -1.34 0.57
N PHE A 128 12.79 -0.54 -0.49
CA PHE A 128 13.88 -0.01 -1.30
C PHE A 128 14.80 0.97 -0.56
N MET A 129 14.29 1.67 0.46
CA MET A 129 15.08 2.63 1.24
C MET A 129 15.62 2.08 2.55
N PHE A 130 15.18 0.90 2.94
CA PHE A 130 15.21 0.50 4.33
C PHE A 130 16.64 0.46 4.88
N GLU A 131 17.60 0.00 4.09
CA GLU A 131 19.02 0.03 4.46
C GLU A 131 19.49 1.45 4.82
N SER A 132 19.09 2.47 4.04
CA SER A 132 19.44 3.86 4.34
C SER A 132 18.75 4.41 5.60
N ILE A 133 17.62 3.84 6.01
CA ILE A 133 16.91 4.21 7.24
C ILE A 133 17.56 3.51 8.44
N CYS A 134 17.90 2.23 8.30
CA CYS A 134 18.48 1.40 9.35
C CYS A 134 19.95 1.69 9.63
N ASP A 135 20.71 2.12 8.63
CA ASP A 135 22.10 2.56 8.82
C ASP A 135 22.20 3.84 9.68
N LYS A 136 21.07 4.46 10.04
CA LYS A 136 21.01 5.50 11.05
C LYS A 136 21.01 4.88 12.45
N SER A 137 22.07 5.17 13.22
CA SER A 137 22.22 4.83 14.66
C SER A 137 20.94 4.96 15.49
N PRO A 138 20.13 6.05 15.39
CA PRO A 138 19.01 6.25 16.30
C PRO A 138 17.93 5.16 16.27
N LEU A 139 17.68 4.54 15.10
CA LEU A 139 16.66 3.50 14.99
C LEU A 139 17.10 2.20 15.66
N MET A 140 18.38 1.83 15.50
CA MET A 140 18.95 0.65 16.15
C MET A 140 19.13 0.88 17.65
N ASP A 141 19.53 2.09 18.07
CA ASP A 141 19.59 2.49 19.49
C ASP A 141 18.20 2.41 20.14
N TYR A 142 17.17 2.88 19.45
CA TYR A 142 15.77 2.76 19.88
C TYR A 142 15.35 1.29 19.99
N ALA A 143 15.71 0.46 19.01
CA ALA A 143 15.37 -0.96 19.00
C ALA A 143 16.00 -1.70 20.18
N ALA A 144 17.26 -1.44 20.48
CA ALA A 144 17.97 -2.00 21.64
C ALA A 144 17.34 -1.51 22.96
N THR A 145 17.14 -0.20 23.10
CA THR A 145 16.56 0.42 24.32
C THR A 145 15.18 -0.14 24.64
N ASN A 146 14.36 -0.39 23.61
CA ASN A 146 12.99 -0.86 23.78
C ASN A 146 12.85 -2.39 23.71
N GLN A 147 13.97 -3.12 23.64
CA GLN A 147 14.02 -4.59 23.53
C GLN A 147 13.13 -5.10 22.40
N LEU A 148 13.15 -4.41 21.25
CA LEU A 148 12.26 -4.73 20.13
C LEU A 148 12.53 -6.12 19.56
N TYR A 149 13.78 -6.61 19.63
CA TYR A 149 14.10 -7.97 19.21
C TYR A 149 13.27 -9.02 19.96
N GLU A 150 13.29 -9.03 21.29
CA GLU A 150 12.51 -10.00 22.08
C GLU A 150 11.01 -9.77 21.90
N LYS A 151 10.54 -8.51 21.82
CA LYS A 151 9.13 -8.22 21.52
C LYS A 151 8.68 -8.79 20.18
N TYR A 152 9.50 -8.63 19.14
CA TYR A 152 9.19 -9.16 17.81
C TYR A 152 9.25 -10.68 17.78
N LYS A 153 10.19 -11.29 18.51
CA LYS A 153 10.27 -12.74 18.70
C LYS A 153 9.05 -13.29 19.42
N ASP A 154 8.63 -12.69 20.52
CA ASP A 154 7.44 -13.09 21.29
C ASP A 154 6.16 -12.94 20.47
N ALA A 155 6.06 -11.89 19.66
CA ALA A 155 4.94 -11.66 18.75
C ALA A 155 5.00 -12.51 17.46
N GLY A 156 5.98 -13.41 17.33
CA GLY A 156 6.12 -14.30 16.18
C GLY A 156 6.44 -13.57 14.88
N TYR A 157 7.05 -12.39 14.97
CA TYR A 157 7.68 -11.72 13.84
C TYR A 157 9.06 -12.32 13.54
N ILE A 158 9.77 -12.76 14.58
CA ILE A 158 11.06 -13.45 14.44
C ILE A 158 10.83 -14.93 14.68
N GLY A 159 10.98 -15.75 13.65
CA GLY A 159 10.86 -17.20 13.81
C GLY A 159 11.97 -17.75 14.72
N ASN A 160 11.66 -18.83 15.45
CA ASN A 160 12.59 -19.47 16.40
C ASN A 160 13.88 -20.02 15.79
N ASN A 161 13.99 -20.05 14.45
CA ASN A 161 15.13 -20.59 13.73
C ASN A 161 15.76 -19.53 12.84
N THR A 162 16.66 -18.74 13.42
CA THR A 162 17.56 -17.79 12.73
C THR A 162 18.72 -18.49 12.03
N TYR A 163 18.56 -19.74 11.59
CA TYR A 163 19.65 -20.53 11.01
C TYR A 163 20.31 -19.76 9.86
N ASN A 164 21.57 -19.35 10.08
CA ASN A 164 22.45 -18.60 9.19
C ASN A 164 22.09 -17.13 8.89
N ILE A 165 21.03 -16.59 9.48
CA ILE A 165 20.66 -15.18 9.34
C ILE A 165 20.97 -14.50 10.68
N GLY A 166 21.99 -13.65 10.72
CA GLY A 166 22.36 -12.93 11.94
C GLY A 166 21.17 -12.19 12.54
N GLU A 167 21.09 -12.15 13.87
CA GLU A 167 19.98 -11.53 14.62
C GLU A 167 19.70 -10.10 14.16
N ASP A 168 20.75 -9.35 13.81
CA ASP A 168 20.64 -7.99 13.27
C ASP A 168 19.81 -7.92 12.00
N LYS A 169 20.02 -8.85 11.06
CA LYS A 169 19.26 -8.87 9.80
C LYS A 169 17.78 -9.16 10.06
N VAL A 170 17.48 -10.09 10.96
CA VAL A 170 16.10 -10.42 11.29
C VAL A 170 15.41 -9.26 12.02
N LEU A 171 16.12 -8.59 12.93
CA LEU A 171 15.64 -7.38 13.59
C LEU A 171 15.37 -6.26 12.58
N ARG A 172 16.29 -6.01 11.65
CA ARG A 172 16.15 -5.05 10.55
C ARG A 172 14.88 -5.32 9.77
N GLU A 173 14.68 -6.53 9.28
CA GLU A 173 13.48 -6.86 8.52
C GLU A 173 12.19 -6.73 9.36
N ALA A 174 12.25 -7.02 10.67
CA ALA A 174 11.13 -6.80 11.58
C ALA A 174 10.79 -5.31 11.75
N LEU A 175 11.81 -4.47 11.95
CA LEU A 175 11.69 -3.02 12.01
C LEU A 175 11.11 -2.44 10.71
N MET A 176 11.53 -2.95 9.55
CA MET A 176 11.01 -2.54 8.26
C MET A 176 9.51 -2.74 8.18
N SER A 177 9.04 -3.94 8.52
CA SER A 177 7.62 -4.27 8.52
C SER A 177 6.85 -3.36 9.47
N ASP A 178 7.32 -3.17 10.70
CA ASP A 178 6.63 -2.33 11.68
C ASP A 178 6.58 -0.87 11.21
N ILE A 179 7.68 -0.33 10.69
CA ILE A 179 7.70 1.01 10.07
C ILE A 179 6.68 1.09 8.92
N CYS A 180 6.63 0.11 8.03
CA CYS A 180 5.67 0.09 6.93
C CYS A 180 4.23 0.11 7.44
N HIS A 181 3.91 -0.73 8.43
CA HIS A 181 2.57 -0.86 8.99
C HIS A 181 2.16 0.43 9.70
N GLN A 182 3.02 0.94 10.58
CA GLN A 182 2.76 2.19 11.30
C GLN A 182 2.63 3.37 10.35
N LEU A 183 3.48 3.46 9.33
CA LEU A 183 3.44 4.55 8.36
C LEU A 183 2.15 4.50 7.53
N THR A 184 1.85 3.33 6.97
CA THR A 184 0.62 3.08 6.20
C THR A 184 -0.59 3.51 7.03
N TRP A 185 -0.71 3.01 8.26
CA TRP A 185 -1.82 3.34 9.15
C TRP A 185 -1.89 4.83 9.46
N THR A 186 -0.77 5.45 9.83
CA THR A 186 -0.71 6.87 10.21
C THR A 186 -1.17 7.77 9.06
N LEU A 187 -0.75 7.48 7.83
CA LEU A 187 -1.15 8.22 6.64
C LEU A 187 -2.63 7.98 6.28
N CYS A 188 -3.12 6.75 6.45
CA CYS A 188 -4.53 6.42 6.21
C CYS A 188 -5.47 7.12 7.20
N GLN A 189 -5.08 7.23 8.46
CA GLN A 189 -5.94 7.77 9.52
C GLN A 189 -6.18 9.27 9.37
N ASP A 190 -5.27 10.00 8.72
CA ASP A 190 -5.34 11.46 8.56
C ASP A 190 -6.45 11.88 7.59
N HIS A 191 -6.60 11.15 6.49
CA HIS A 191 -7.56 11.43 5.42
C HIS A 191 -8.12 10.12 4.83
N PRO A 192 -8.82 9.29 5.61
CA PRO A 192 -9.31 7.98 5.16
C PRO A 192 -10.27 8.09 3.97
N GLU A 193 -11.01 9.19 3.87
CA GLU A 193 -11.96 9.47 2.80
C GLU A 193 -11.31 9.72 1.43
N SER A 194 -10.02 10.10 1.39
CA SER A 194 -9.30 10.34 0.13
C SER A 194 -8.59 9.09 -0.39
N ILE A 195 -8.52 8.02 0.41
CA ILE A 195 -7.80 6.80 0.05
C ILE A 195 -8.63 5.95 -0.92
N ASN A 196 -8.12 5.80 -2.13
CA ASN A 196 -8.71 4.99 -3.18
C ASN A 196 -8.09 3.60 -3.28
N SER A 197 -6.82 3.45 -2.87
CA SER A 197 -6.06 2.21 -2.95
C SER A 197 -5.21 2.00 -1.69
N LEU A 198 -5.37 0.85 -1.04
CA LEU A 198 -4.76 0.54 0.25
C LEU A 198 -4.19 -0.87 0.31
N THR A 199 -2.98 -1.01 0.85
CA THR A 199 -2.44 -2.31 1.27
C THR A 199 -2.73 -2.53 2.76
N ILE A 200 -3.46 -3.60 3.11
CA ILE A 200 -3.81 -3.95 4.49
C ILE A 200 -2.95 -5.13 4.95
N PRO A 201 -2.07 -4.94 5.94
CA PRO A 201 -1.37 -6.05 6.58
C PRO A 201 -2.36 -6.93 7.34
N LEU A 202 -2.36 -8.24 7.07
CA LEU A 202 -3.33 -9.16 7.68
C LEU A 202 -3.19 -9.28 9.20
N LYS A 203 -1.97 -9.09 9.73
CA LYS A 203 -1.73 -9.02 11.18
C LYS A 203 -2.49 -7.87 11.86
N ASP A 204 -2.72 -6.79 11.13
CA ASP A 204 -3.37 -5.57 11.63
C ASP A 204 -4.80 -5.41 11.11
N ILE A 205 -5.37 -6.41 10.45
CA ILE A 205 -6.65 -6.28 9.73
C ILE A 205 -7.80 -5.79 10.62
N GLN A 206 -7.82 -6.19 11.89
CA GLN A 206 -8.85 -5.75 12.83
C GLN A 206 -8.89 -4.22 12.96
N ARG A 207 -7.71 -3.58 13.01
CA ARG A 207 -7.57 -2.13 13.10
C ARG A 207 -8.28 -1.41 11.93
N TYR A 208 -8.21 -2.00 10.74
CA TYR A 208 -8.85 -1.49 9.53
C TYR A 208 -10.35 -1.80 9.49
N ILE A 209 -10.77 -2.99 9.96
CA ILE A 209 -12.20 -3.34 10.09
C ILE A 209 -12.89 -2.32 11.00
N ASP A 210 -12.31 -1.99 12.15
CA ASP A 210 -12.89 -1.05 13.12
C ASP A 210 -13.14 0.36 12.52
N HIS A 211 -12.40 0.71 11.47
CA HIS A 211 -12.46 2.00 10.78
C HIS A 211 -13.00 1.90 9.35
N VAL A 212 -13.55 0.75 8.95
CA VAL A 212 -13.96 0.49 7.56
C VAL A 212 -14.94 1.52 7.01
N HIS A 213 -15.79 2.06 7.89
CA HIS A 213 -16.80 3.07 7.58
C HIS A 213 -16.19 4.42 7.12
N LEU A 214 -14.94 4.72 7.47
CA LEU A 214 -14.27 5.97 7.09
C LEU A 214 -13.74 5.96 5.65
N PHE A 215 -13.52 4.77 5.07
CA PHE A 215 -12.90 4.62 3.74
C PHE A 215 -13.91 4.75 2.60
N THR A 216 -14.54 5.93 2.47
CA THR A 216 -15.65 6.19 1.52
C THR A 216 -15.26 6.11 0.05
N SER A 217 -13.98 6.32 -0.30
CA SER A 217 -13.48 6.31 -1.68
C SER A 217 -12.66 5.06 -2.04
N LEU A 218 -12.54 4.11 -1.10
CA LEU A 218 -11.65 2.96 -1.24
C LEU A 218 -12.17 1.97 -2.29
N SER A 219 -11.55 2.03 -3.47
CA SER A 219 -11.90 1.24 -4.65
C SER A 219 -11.02 0.01 -4.85
N SER A 220 -9.85 -0.03 -4.21
CA SER A 220 -8.89 -1.11 -4.34
C SER A 220 -8.23 -1.46 -3.01
N VAL A 221 -8.22 -2.75 -2.66
CA VAL A 221 -7.54 -3.25 -1.47
C VAL A 221 -6.60 -4.38 -1.85
N LYS A 222 -5.37 -4.34 -1.33
CA LYS A 222 -4.41 -5.45 -1.40
C LYS A 222 -4.16 -5.97 0.00
N PHE A 223 -4.54 -7.20 0.27
CA PHE A 223 -4.20 -7.84 1.53
C PHE A 223 -2.76 -8.37 1.45
N SER A 224 -1.98 -8.12 2.50
CA SER A 224 -0.58 -8.54 2.53
C SER A 224 -0.29 -9.38 3.76
N ILE A 225 0.38 -10.51 3.53
CA ILE A 225 1.10 -11.25 4.56
C ILE A 225 2.51 -10.70 4.52
N ILE A 226 2.73 -9.53 5.12
CA ILE A 226 4.09 -9.05 5.34
C ILE A 226 4.64 -9.94 6.45
N ALA A 227 5.38 -10.99 6.08
CA ALA A 227 6.32 -11.54 7.04
C ALA A 227 7.45 -10.56 7.16
N THR A 228 7.68 -10.18 8.39
CA THR A 228 8.98 -9.81 8.89
C THR A 228 10.00 -10.85 8.47
N GLY A 229 10.81 -10.46 7.49
CA GLY A 229 12.15 -10.99 7.36
C GLY A 229 12.35 -12.41 6.90
N CYS A 230 11.94 -12.67 5.66
CA CYS A 230 12.76 -13.47 4.75
C CYS A 230 12.18 -13.43 3.34
N ASP A 231 12.93 -12.88 2.39
CA ASP A 231 12.76 -13.15 0.95
C ASP A 231 12.95 -14.64 0.59
N ARG A 232 13.11 -15.52 1.59
CA ARG A 232 13.22 -16.98 1.45
C ARG A 232 12.08 -17.70 2.14
N TRP A 233 10.85 -17.33 1.78
CA TRP A 233 9.66 -18.11 2.08
C TRP A 233 9.78 -19.56 1.60
N ASP A 234 10.53 -19.83 0.52
CA ASP A 234 10.83 -21.19 0.05
C ASP A 234 11.42 -22.11 1.14
N SER A 235 12.13 -21.53 2.11
CA SER A 235 12.68 -22.26 3.25
C SER A 235 11.71 -22.41 4.44
N TYR A 236 10.69 -21.56 4.53
CA TYR A 236 9.59 -21.68 5.52
C TYR A 236 8.51 -22.66 5.05
N LEU A 237 8.25 -22.71 3.75
CA LEU A 237 7.26 -23.58 3.11
C LEU A 237 7.64 -25.07 3.12
N SER A 238 8.93 -25.36 3.35
CA SER A 238 9.44 -26.72 3.44
C SER A 238 9.33 -27.33 4.84
N ASP A 239 9.08 -26.51 5.88
CA ASP A 239 8.83 -27.02 7.24
C ASP A 239 7.32 -26.94 7.58
N PRO A 240 6.60 -28.09 7.58
CA PRO A 240 5.17 -28.13 7.89
C PRO A 240 4.83 -27.69 9.32
N THR A 241 5.83 -27.55 10.21
CA THR A 241 5.65 -27.02 11.56
C THR A 241 5.77 -25.48 11.64
N ARG A 242 6.19 -24.82 10.56
CA ARG A 242 6.45 -23.37 10.50
C ARG A 242 5.47 -22.57 9.64
N GLY A 243 4.46 -23.22 9.09
CA GLY A 243 3.35 -22.55 8.42
C GLY A 243 2.57 -21.66 9.40
N ILE A 244 1.86 -20.67 8.86
CA ILE A 244 0.84 -19.94 9.63
C ILE A 244 -0.09 -21.00 10.23
N LYS A 245 -0.26 -20.98 11.56
CA LYS A 245 -1.16 -21.93 12.24
C LYS A 245 -2.53 -21.84 11.59
N GLU A 246 -3.20 -22.98 11.40
CA GLU A 246 -4.52 -23.04 10.77
C GLU A 246 -5.51 -22.02 11.39
N THR A 247 -5.47 -21.88 12.72
CA THR A 247 -6.27 -20.90 13.46
C THR A 247 -5.98 -19.44 13.09
N GLU A 248 -4.72 -19.10 12.82
CA GLU A 248 -4.32 -17.75 12.42
C GLU A 248 -4.67 -17.49 10.96
N ARG A 249 -4.54 -18.49 10.09
CA ARG A 249 -5.01 -18.39 8.70
C ARG A 249 -6.51 -18.17 8.65
N ASP A 250 -7.28 -18.97 9.40
CA ASP A 250 -8.74 -18.83 9.46
C ASP A 250 -9.14 -17.46 9.99
N ARG A 251 -8.39 -16.93 10.98
CA ARG A 251 -8.56 -15.56 11.47
C ARG A 251 -8.32 -14.54 10.34
N PHE A 252 -7.26 -14.68 9.56
CA PHE A 252 -6.98 -13.77 8.44
C PHE A 252 -8.04 -13.86 7.35
N PHE A 253 -8.49 -15.06 6.98
CA PHE A 253 -9.56 -15.26 6.02
C PHE A 253 -10.87 -14.62 6.48
N LYS A 254 -11.28 -14.89 7.72
CA LYS A 254 -12.45 -14.25 8.32
C LYS A 254 -12.30 -12.74 8.34
N GLY A 255 -11.12 -12.22 8.68
CA GLY A 255 -10.84 -10.78 8.67
C GLY A 255 -10.98 -10.16 7.27
N MET A 256 -10.42 -10.78 6.22
CA MET A 256 -10.54 -10.28 4.84
C MET A 256 -11.99 -10.23 4.39
N MET A 257 -12.71 -11.35 4.59
CA MET A 257 -14.13 -11.46 4.26
C MET A 257 -14.94 -10.42 5.02
N GLU A 258 -14.65 -10.24 6.31
CA GLU A 258 -15.34 -9.27 7.16
C GLU A 258 -15.12 -7.84 6.67
N PHE A 259 -13.87 -7.47 6.39
CA PHE A 259 -13.54 -6.15 5.87
C PHE A 259 -14.29 -5.87 4.57
N VAL A 260 -14.21 -6.79 3.59
CA VAL A 260 -14.86 -6.64 2.28
C VAL A 260 -16.38 -6.57 2.43
N ARG A 261 -16.96 -7.45 3.25
CA ARG A 261 -18.41 -7.50 3.51
C ARG A 261 -18.91 -6.21 4.15
N GLN A 262 -18.22 -5.71 5.19
CA GLN A 262 -18.61 -4.46 5.83
C GLN A 262 -18.47 -3.28 4.86
N HIS A 263 -17.34 -3.17 4.17
CA HIS A 263 -17.08 -2.07 3.23
C HIS A 263 -18.14 -2.03 2.13
N THR A 264 -18.39 -3.14 1.44
CA THR A 264 -19.39 -3.22 0.35
C THR A 264 -20.82 -2.98 0.82
N SER A 265 -21.14 -3.31 2.09
CA SER A 265 -22.46 -3.04 2.67
C SER A 265 -22.69 -1.56 2.99
N ILE A 266 -21.64 -0.86 3.44
CA ILE A 266 -21.68 0.56 3.82
C ILE A 266 -21.54 1.44 2.57
N HIS A 267 -20.52 1.17 1.75
CA HIS A 267 -20.09 1.94 0.59
C HIS A 267 -20.41 1.20 -0.71
N LYS A 268 -21.69 1.18 -1.07
CA LYS A 268 -22.20 0.43 -2.22
C LYS A 268 -21.48 0.80 -3.51
N ASN A 269 -21.01 -0.20 -4.25
CA ASN A 269 -20.35 -0.08 -5.56
C ASN A 269 -19.02 0.72 -5.56
N VAL A 270 -18.42 0.98 -4.39
CA VAL A 270 -17.14 1.69 -4.32
C VAL A 270 -15.96 0.73 -4.48
N LEU A 271 -15.89 -0.32 -3.66
CA LEU A 271 -14.81 -1.32 -3.72
C LEU A 271 -14.94 -2.18 -4.98
N GLN A 272 -13.95 -2.13 -5.84
CA GLN A 272 -13.94 -2.80 -7.16
C GLN A 272 -12.86 -3.87 -7.27
N ASN A 273 -11.72 -3.67 -6.61
CA ASN A 273 -10.57 -4.55 -6.73
C ASN A 273 -10.14 -5.04 -5.35
N VAL A 274 -10.02 -6.36 -5.18
CA VAL A 274 -9.47 -6.96 -3.98
C VAL A 274 -8.42 -7.99 -4.36
N GLU A 275 -7.18 -7.73 -3.97
CA GLU A 275 -6.06 -8.65 -4.15
C GLU A 275 -5.84 -9.43 -2.86
N VAL A 276 -5.95 -10.76 -2.96
CA VAL A 276 -5.63 -11.71 -1.89
C VAL A 276 -4.18 -12.14 -2.06
N PRO A 277 -3.40 -12.31 -0.98
CA PRO A 277 -2.01 -12.73 -1.07
C PRO A 277 -1.91 -14.12 -1.73
N TYR A 278 -1.18 -14.21 -2.84
CA TYR A 278 -0.96 -15.46 -3.59
C TYR A 278 0.07 -16.41 -2.96
N SER A 279 0.38 -16.26 -1.67
CA SER A 279 1.46 -17.05 -1.06
C SER A 279 1.07 -18.51 -0.90
N SER A 280 2.00 -19.40 -1.27
CA SER A 280 2.03 -20.86 -1.04
C SER A 280 1.71 -21.28 0.41
N LEU A 281 1.76 -20.35 1.37
CA LEU A 281 1.39 -20.55 2.77
C LEU A 281 -0.11 -20.82 2.97
N LEU A 282 -0.95 -20.24 2.11
CA LEU A 282 -2.39 -20.46 2.17
C LEU A 282 -2.79 -21.77 1.49
N TYR A 283 -1.91 -22.35 0.64
CA TYR A 283 -2.24 -23.50 -0.20
C TYR A 283 -2.22 -24.85 0.51
N ARG A 284 -1.52 -25.01 1.65
CA ARG A 284 -1.04 -26.35 2.05
C ARG A 284 -1.84 -27.16 3.07
N THR A 285 -2.71 -26.61 3.92
CA THR A 285 -3.35 -27.44 4.96
C THR A 285 -4.59 -26.80 5.57
N GLY A 286 -5.80 -26.98 5.01
CA GLY A 286 -7.03 -26.40 5.58
C GLY A 286 -8.32 -26.81 4.88
N GLN A 287 -9.47 -26.48 5.52
CA GLN A 287 -10.82 -26.64 4.94
C GLN A 287 -11.10 -25.75 3.72
N TYR A 288 -10.36 -24.65 3.54
CA TYR A 288 -10.58 -23.69 2.46
C TYR A 288 -9.41 -23.71 1.47
N SER A 289 -9.71 -23.89 0.19
CA SER A 289 -8.73 -23.62 -0.86
C SER A 289 -8.65 -22.10 -1.10
N ILE A 290 -7.49 -21.58 -1.53
CA ILE A 290 -7.36 -20.17 -1.92
C ILE A 290 -8.37 -19.77 -3.00
N PRO A 291 -8.62 -20.62 -4.03
CA PRO A 291 -9.73 -20.39 -4.93
C PRO A 291 -11.05 -20.10 -4.20
N ASP A 292 -11.41 -20.89 -3.18
CA ASP A 292 -12.68 -20.68 -2.44
C ASP A 292 -12.71 -19.32 -1.74
N VAL A 293 -11.62 -18.91 -1.09
CA VAL A 293 -11.53 -17.61 -0.41
C VAL A 293 -11.65 -16.48 -1.42
N TYR A 294 -10.94 -16.61 -2.54
CA TYR A 294 -10.98 -15.64 -3.61
C TYR A 294 -12.38 -15.55 -4.24
N TYR A 295 -13.01 -16.68 -4.56
CA TYR A 295 -14.39 -16.72 -5.05
C TYR A 295 -15.37 -16.11 -4.05
N ALA A 296 -15.21 -16.40 -2.76
CA ALA A 296 -16.06 -15.83 -1.72
C ALA A 296 -15.91 -14.30 -1.65
N ILE A 297 -14.68 -13.77 -1.70
CA ILE A 297 -14.43 -12.33 -1.77
C ILE A 297 -15.03 -11.71 -3.03
N GLN A 298 -14.79 -12.32 -4.20
CA GLN A 298 -15.32 -11.83 -5.48
C GLN A 298 -16.85 -11.85 -5.51
N SER A 299 -17.47 -12.82 -4.82
CA SER A 299 -18.92 -12.88 -4.65
C SER A 299 -19.48 -11.77 -3.76
N LEU A 300 -18.66 -10.99 -3.06
CA LEU A 300 -19.09 -9.81 -2.30
C LEU A 300 -18.94 -8.51 -3.10
N LEU A 301 -18.08 -8.50 -4.13
CA LEU A 301 -17.82 -7.32 -4.92
C LEU A 301 -18.99 -7.01 -5.88
N PRO A 302 -19.17 -5.73 -6.26
CA PRO A 302 -20.12 -5.36 -7.30
C PRO A 302 -19.75 -6.07 -8.60
N SER A 303 -20.76 -6.54 -9.33
CA SER A 303 -20.52 -7.18 -10.62
C SER A 303 -19.83 -6.22 -11.58
N PHE A 304 -18.88 -6.71 -12.37
CA PHE A 304 -18.19 -5.90 -13.34
C PHE A 304 -19.13 -5.48 -14.47
N GLN A 305 -19.55 -4.21 -14.45
CA GLN A 305 -20.40 -3.64 -15.50
C GLN A 305 -19.59 -2.99 -16.64
N ASN A 306 -18.26 -2.83 -16.48
CA ASN A 306 -17.41 -2.06 -17.40
C ASN A 306 -15.98 -2.62 -17.53
N LEU A 307 -15.84 -3.94 -17.68
CA LEU A 307 -14.53 -4.56 -17.78
C LEU A 307 -13.95 -4.32 -19.19
N ARG A 308 -12.86 -3.53 -19.29
CA ARG A 308 -12.23 -3.18 -20.58
C ARG A 308 -11.07 -4.10 -20.97
N SER A 309 -10.39 -4.71 -20.00
CA SER A 309 -9.30 -5.65 -20.28
C SER A 309 -9.29 -6.81 -19.28
N ILE A 310 -8.94 -8.01 -19.76
CA ILE A 310 -8.75 -9.22 -18.97
C ILE A 310 -7.32 -9.70 -19.14
N THR A 311 -6.61 -9.95 -18.05
CA THR A 311 -5.39 -10.75 -18.04
C THR A 311 -5.74 -12.21 -17.68
N THR A 312 -5.24 -13.21 -18.40
CA THR A 312 -5.53 -14.62 -18.04
C THR A 312 -4.99 -14.93 -16.66
N GLY A 313 -5.74 -15.76 -15.92
CA GLY A 313 -5.57 -15.97 -14.48
C GLY A 313 -6.65 -15.28 -13.64
N ARG A 314 -7.52 -14.47 -14.25
CA ARG A 314 -8.68 -13.87 -13.56
C ARG A 314 -9.83 -14.87 -13.37
N ILE A 315 -9.67 -15.70 -12.35
CA ILE A 315 -10.71 -16.54 -11.76
C ILE A 315 -11.98 -15.73 -11.38
N GLU A 316 -11.85 -14.40 -11.21
CA GLU A 316 -12.91 -13.39 -11.06
C GLU A 316 -14.09 -13.55 -12.01
N LEU A 317 -13.84 -13.91 -13.28
CA LEU A 317 -14.86 -14.05 -14.31
C LEU A 317 -15.73 -15.30 -14.10
N LEU A 318 -15.13 -16.35 -13.52
CA LEU A 318 -15.80 -17.60 -13.17
C LEU A 318 -16.66 -17.45 -11.90
N ALA A 319 -16.37 -16.47 -11.06
CA ALA A 319 -17.09 -16.26 -9.80
C ALA A 319 -18.55 -15.79 -10.02
N ARG A 320 -18.82 -15.02 -11.09
CA ARG A 320 -20.16 -14.47 -11.40
C ARG A 320 -20.39 -14.35 -12.92
N PRO A 321 -20.47 -15.47 -13.66
CA PRO A 321 -20.67 -15.44 -15.11
C PRO A 321 -21.97 -14.73 -15.50
N ALA A 322 -23.06 -14.95 -14.76
CA ALA A 322 -24.36 -14.34 -15.05
C ALA A 322 -24.43 -12.81 -14.79
N GLY A 323 -23.51 -12.26 -13.99
CA GLY A 323 -23.51 -10.83 -13.63
C GLY A 323 -22.43 -10.01 -14.34
N THR A 324 -21.49 -10.67 -15.03
CA THR A 324 -20.34 -10.02 -15.64
C THR A 324 -20.68 -9.58 -17.06
N CYS A 325 -20.72 -8.28 -17.30
CA CYS A 325 -20.96 -7.74 -18.63
C CYS A 325 -19.63 -7.68 -19.41
N LEU A 326 -19.40 -8.64 -20.30
CA LEU A 326 -18.22 -8.69 -21.17
C LEU A 326 -18.36 -7.82 -22.44
N SER A 327 -19.49 -7.12 -22.61
CA SER A 327 -19.79 -6.39 -23.87
C SER A 327 -18.86 -5.20 -24.15
N ARG A 328 -18.01 -4.81 -23.18
CA ARG A 328 -17.06 -3.69 -23.27
C ARG A 328 -15.61 -4.13 -23.20
N LEU A 329 -15.36 -5.43 -23.32
CA LEU A 329 -14.03 -5.99 -23.30
C LEU A 329 -13.30 -5.64 -24.60
N GLU A 330 -12.22 -4.87 -24.49
CA GLU A 330 -11.40 -4.41 -25.61
C GLU A 330 -10.18 -5.30 -25.83
N SER A 331 -9.69 -6.00 -24.79
CA SER A 331 -8.49 -6.85 -24.89
C SER A 331 -8.45 -8.00 -23.88
N ILE A 332 -7.86 -9.12 -24.31
CA ILE A 332 -7.49 -10.25 -23.44
C ILE A 332 -5.98 -10.46 -23.56
N THR A 333 -5.25 -10.36 -22.45
CA THR A 333 -3.82 -10.61 -22.38
C THR A 333 -3.58 -11.96 -21.70
N VAL A 334 -3.08 -12.93 -22.46
CA VAL A 334 -2.76 -14.24 -21.89
C VAL A 334 -1.38 -14.19 -21.21
N LEU A 335 -1.33 -14.15 -19.87
CA LEU A 335 -0.09 -14.40 -19.15
C LEU A 335 0.27 -15.88 -19.25
N PRO A 336 1.54 -16.23 -19.49
CA PRO A 336 1.98 -17.62 -19.48
C PRO A 336 1.79 -18.18 -18.07
N CYS A 337 0.74 -18.99 -17.88
CA CYS A 337 0.54 -19.74 -16.66
C CYS A 337 1.71 -20.74 -16.52
N SER A 338 2.41 -20.70 -15.40
CA SER A 338 3.48 -21.64 -15.04
C SER A 338 2.98 -23.06 -14.72
N GLY A 339 1.74 -23.37 -15.09
CA GLY A 339 1.12 -24.70 -15.01
C GLY A 339 0.22 -24.91 -16.22
N ASN A 340 0.29 -26.11 -16.80
CA ASN A 340 -0.38 -26.53 -18.02
C ASN A 340 -1.92 -26.40 -17.93
N LEU A 341 -2.46 -25.21 -18.17
CA LEU A 341 -3.83 -25.04 -18.64
C LEU A 341 -3.75 -24.91 -20.16
N LYS A 342 -4.38 -25.84 -20.88
CA LYS A 342 -4.39 -25.80 -22.35
C LYS A 342 -5.27 -24.63 -22.78
N ALA A 343 -4.82 -23.88 -23.78
CA ALA A 343 -5.59 -22.77 -24.36
C ALA A 343 -7.01 -23.17 -24.80
N GLU A 344 -7.22 -24.46 -25.09
CA GLU A 344 -8.52 -25.05 -25.44
C GLU A 344 -9.56 -24.98 -24.30
N GLU A 345 -9.14 -25.08 -23.03
CA GLU A 345 -10.06 -25.02 -21.87
C GLU A 345 -10.58 -23.60 -21.59
N ILE A 346 -9.87 -22.57 -22.06
CA ILE A 346 -10.28 -21.17 -21.91
C ILE A 346 -11.32 -20.79 -22.98
N SER A 347 -11.28 -21.44 -24.15
CA SER A 347 -12.23 -21.24 -25.24
C SER A 347 -13.63 -21.78 -24.96
N GLU A 348 -13.77 -22.79 -24.09
CA GLU A 348 -15.07 -23.37 -23.73
C GLU A 348 -15.76 -22.63 -22.56
N LEU A 349 -15.03 -21.75 -21.87
CA LEU A 349 -15.51 -20.96 -20.73
C LEU A 349 -15.97 -19.54 -21.11
N LEU A 350 -15.70 -19.11 -22.35
CA LEU A 350 -16.19 -17.88 -22.97
C LEU A 350 -17.32 -18.22 -23.94
#